data_AF-A0A2N3U8J5-F1
#
_entry.id   AF-A0A2N3U8J5-F1
#
_cell.length_a   1.000
_cell.length_b   1.000
_cell.length_c   1.000
_cell.angle_alpha   90.00
_cell.angle_beta   90.00
_cell.angle_gamma   90.00
#
_symmetry.space_group_name_H-M   'P 1'
#
loop_
_entity.id
_entity.type
_entity.pdbx_description
1 polymer ?
#
loop_
_entity_poly.entity_id
_entity_poly.type
_entity_poly.pdbx_seq_one_letter_code
_entity_poly.pdbx_strand_id
1 'polypeptide(L)'
;MDEFSLFTSKLQTCDLIVLTEADETRTYCRFYANGLYQDRMFISDASVKENLSLLSSEEDVIDWNGVQNLRKKYCEVLHAGEVITTETSKAPV
;
A
#
# COMPACT_ATOMS: atom_id res chain seq x y z
N MET A 1 -12.11 7.38 -8.47
CA MET A 1 -11.14 6.95 -7.46
C MET A 1 -9.78 7.41 -7.94
N ASP A 2 -9.04 8.14 -7.10
CA ASP A 2 -7.68 8.58 -7.44
C ASP A 2 -6.67 7.43 -7.35
N GLU A 3 -5.47 7.64 -7.89
CA GLU A 3 -4.39 6.65 -7.93
C GLU A 3 -4.08 6.07 -6.53
N PHE A 4 -4.00 6.92 -5.52
CA PHE A 4 -3.62 6.50 -4.18
C PHE A 4 -4.72 5.67 -3.50
N SER A 5 -5.98 6.08 -3.64
CA SER A 5 -7.13 5.31 -3.16
C SER A 5 -7.23 3.92 -3.83
N LEU A 6 -6.93 3.84 -5.13
CA LEU A 6 -6.92 2.55 -5.82
C LEU A 6 -5.75 1.68 -5.35
N PHE A 7 -4.55 2.25 -5.21
CA PHE A 7 -3.37 1.54 -4.70
C PHE A 7 -3.62 0.96 -3.30
N THR A 8 -4.14 1.75 -2.36
CA THR A 8 -4.44 1.28 -1.00
C THR A 8 -5.53 0.22 -0.98
N SER A 9 -6.55 0.32 -1.83
CA SER A 9 -7.55 -0.75 -2.00
C SER A 9 -6.95 -2.07 -2.49
N LYS A 10 -5.99 -2.02 -3.43
CA LYS A 10 -5.26 -3.23 -3.88
C LYS A 10 -4.39 -3.81 -2.77
N LEU A 11 -3.67 -2.96 -2.03
CA LEU A 11 -2.86 -3.40 -0.88
C LEU A 11 -3.68 -4.20 0.13
N GLN A 12 -4.92 -3.83 0.40
CA GLN A 12 -5.79 -4.54 1.35
C GLN A 12 -6.11 -5.98 0.93
N THR A 13 -6.00 -6.32 -0.35
CA THR A 13 -6.45 -7.60 -0.91
C THR A 13 -5.31 -8.49 -1.41
N CYS A 14 -4.14 -7.94 -1.70
CA CYS A 14 -2.99 -8.69 -2.20
C CYS A 14 -2.07 -9.20 -1.08
N ASP A 15 -1.30 -10.25 -1.33
CA ASP A 15 -0.22 -10.75 -0.47
C ASP A 15 1.15 -10.75 -1.16
N LEU A 16 1.20 -10.40 -2.43
CA LEU A 16 2.40 -10.35 -3.24
C LEU A 16 2.27 -9.25 -4.30
N ILE A 17 3.36 -8.49 -4.50
CA ILE A 17 3.46 -7.51 -5.57
C ILE A 17 4.71 -7.83 -6.40
N VAL A 18 4.57 -7.78 -7.72
CA VAL A 18 5.69 -7.90 -8.65
C VAL A 18 5.81 -6.58 -9.41
N LEU A 19 6.95 -5.92 -9.31
CA LEU A 19 7.27 -4.77 -10.13
C LEU A 19 7.65 -5.25 -11.53
N THR A 20 7.20 -4.56 -12.56
CA THR A 20 7.45 -4.97 -13.94
C THR A 20 7.69 -3.76 -14.79
N GLU A 21 8.85 -3.72 -15.43
CA GLU A 21 9.20 -2.70 -16.40
C GLU A 21 8.28 -2.82 -17.63
N ALA A 22 7.60 -1.73 -17.96
CA ALA A 22 6.85 -1.58 -19.20
C ALA A 22 7.72 -0.99 -20.31
N ASP A 23 8.65 -0.10 -19.96
CA ASP A 23 9.67 0.49 -20.82
C ASP A 23 10.83 1.04 -19.96
N GLU A 24 11.80 1.70 -20.59
CA GLU A 24 12.99 2.30 -19.96
C GLU A 24 12.67 3.31 -18.83
N THR A 25 11.41 3.77 -18.73
CA THR A 25 11.01 4.85 -17.82
C THR A 25 9.82 4.51 -16.93
N ARG A 26 9.08 3.45 -17.25
CA ARG A 26 7.80 3.12 -16.59
C ARG A 26 7.83 1.71 -16.03
N THR A 27 7.56 1.62 -14.73
CA THR A 27 7.34 0.38 -14.00
C THR A 27 5.89 0.35 -13.52
N TYR A 28 5.22 -0.80 -13.65
CA TYR A 28 3.90 -1.03 -13.06
C TYR A 28 3.95 -2.15 -12.02
N CYS A 29 3.02 -2.10 -11.07
CA CYS A 29 2.82 -3.14 -10.07
C CYS A 29 1.84 -4.18 -10.61
N ARG A 30 2.13 -5.45 -10.42
CA ARG A 30 1.17 -6.55 -10.54
C ARG A 30 0.85 -7.06 -9.14
N PHE A 31 -0.44 -7.13 -8.83
CA PHE A 31 -0.93 -7.58 -7.52
C PHE A 31 -1.39 -9.02 -7.62
N TYR A 32 -0.99 -9.83 -6.64
CA TYR A 32 -1.39 -11.22 -6.51
C TYR A 32 -1.97 -11.48 -5.12
N ALA A 33 -2.90 -12.43 -5.04
CA ALA A 33 -3.46 -12.92 -3.78
C ALA A 33 -3.58 -14.43 -3.86
N ASN A 34 -3.01 -15.16 -2.89
CA ASN A 34 -2.99 -16.62 -2.85
C ASN A 34 -2.46 -17.25 -4.15
N GLY A 35 -1.44 -16.64 -4.75
CA GLY A 35 -0.86 -17.06 -6.03
C GLY A 35 -1.67 -16.73 -7.29
N LEU A 36 -2.82 -16.07 -7.16
CA LEU A 36 -3.66 -15.65 -8.28
C LEU A 36 -3.43 -14.18 -8.63
N TYR A 37 -3.24 -13.90 -9.91
CA TYR A 37 -3.18 -12.54 -10.42
C TYR A 37 -4.51 -11.81 -10.20
N GLN A 38 -4.45 -10.62 -9.62
CA GLN A 38 -5.63 -9.80 -9.32
C GLN A 38 -5.75 -8.63 -10.29
N ASP A 39 -4.69 -7.81 -10.41
CA ASP A 39 -4.72 -6.60 -11.23
C ASP A 39 -3.31 -6.05 -11.48
N ARG A 40 -3.22 -5.01 -12.31
CA ARG A 40 -2.01 -4.21 -12.50
C ARG A 40 -2.30 -2.71 -12.41
N MET A 41 -1.30 -1.96 -11.96
CA MET A 41 -1.41 -0.52 -11.83
C MET A 41 -0.09 0.18 -12.08
N PHE A 42 -0.12 1.27 -12.84
CA PHE A 42 1.00 2.21 -12.90
C PHE A 42 0.97 3.10 -11.67
N ILE A 43 2.13 3.26 -11.03
CA ILE A 43 2.31 4.17 -9.91
C ILE A 43 3.14 5.35 -10.40
N SER A 44 2.53 6.53 -10.42
CA SER A 44 3.18 7.76 -10.84
C SER A 44 3.85 8.48 -9.66
N ASP A 45 3.32 8.29 -8.45
CA ASP A 45 3.84 8.91 -7.24
C ASP A 45 5.28 8.45 -6.93
N ALA A 46 6.20 9.43 -6.83
CA ALA A 46 7.62 9.18 -6.61
C ALA A 46 7.90 8.56 -5.24
N SER A 47 7.17 8.98 -4.20
CA SER A 47 7.35 8.45 -2.85
C SER A 47 6.88 7.00 -2.75
N VAL A 48 5.78 6.64 -3.43
CA VAL A 48 5.31 5.25 -3.47
C VAL A 48 6.31 4.39 -4.24
N LYS A 49 6.81 4.85 -5.40
CA LYS A 49 7.85 4.15 -6.17
C LYS A 49 9.12 3.88 -5.38
N GLU A 50 9.60 4.86 -4.63
CA GLU A 50 10.78 4.70 -3.77
C GLU A 50 10.56 3.59 -2.73
N ASN A 51 9.38 3.57 -2.09
CA ASN A 51 9.06 2.52 -1.11
C ASN A 51 8.91 1.13 -1.72
N LEU A 52 8.33 1.05 -2.92
CA LEU A 52 8.24 -0.21 -3.66
C LEU A 52 9.64 -0.73 -3.99
N SER A 53 10.53 0.12 -4.49
CA SER A 53 11.91 -0.23 -4.83
C SER A 53 12.76 -0.60 -3.60
N LEU A 54 12.52 0.03 -2.44
CA LEU A 54 13.19 -0.32 -1.19
C LEU A 54 12.76 -1.69 -0.64
N LEU A 55 11.53 -2.11 -0.93
CA LEU A 55 10.96 -3.37 -0.45
C LEU A 55 11.08 -4.51 -1.46
N SER A 56 11.41 -4.22 -2.71
CA SER A 56 11.64 -5.24 -3.74
C SER A 56 12.97 -5.96 -3.51
N SER A 57 12.95 -7.29 -3.63
CA SER A 57 14.15 -8.12 -3.63
C SER A 57 14.78 -8.23 -5.03
N GLU A 58 15.81 -9.09 -5.19
CA GLU A 58 16.58 -9.28 -6.43
C GLU A 58 15.75 -9.65 -7.68
N GLU A 59 14.48 -10.06 -7.51
CA GLU A 59 13.58 -10.42 -8.62
C GLU A 59 12.42 -9.42 -8.81
N ASP A 60 12.55 -8.19 -8.30
CA ASP A 60 11.48 -7.17 -8.36
C ASP A 60 10.19 -7.61 -7.63
N VAL A 61 10.33 -8.54 -6.69
CA VAL A 61 9.23 -9.13 -5.91
C VAL A 61 9.16 -8.49 -4.53
N ILE A 62 7.96 -8.11 -4.12
CA ILE A 62 7.62 -7.68 -2.77
C ILE A 62 6.71 -8.76 -2.18
N ASP A 63 7.27 -9.50 -1.22
CA ASP A 63 6.60 -10.62 -0.56
C ASP A 63 5.55 -10.19 0.47
N TRP A 64 4.96 -11.16 1.16
CA TRP A 64 3.94 -10.91 2.18
C TRP A 64 4.39 -9.92 3.27
N ASN A 65 5.66 -9.98 3.70
CA ASN A 65 6.20 -9.07 4.71
C ASN A 65 6.31 -7.65 4.16
N GLY A 66 6.82 -7.51 2.93
CA GLY A 66 6.87 -6.23 2.23
C GLY A 66 5.48 -5.62 2.05
N VAL A 67 4.47 -6.42 1.70
CA VAL A 67 3.07 -5.97 1.60
C VAL A 67 2.52 -5.54 2.97
N GLN A 68 2.83 -6.25 4.06
CA GLN A 68 2.41 -5.80 5.40
C GLN A 68 3.04 -4.45 5.78
N ASN A 69 4.31 -4.23 5.43
CA ASN A 69 4.98 -2.94 5.66
C ASN A 69 4.32 -1.81 4.86
N LEU A 70 3.93 -2.06 3.61
CA LEU A 70 3.19 -1.11 2.78
C LEU A 70 1.81 -0.80 3.38
N ARG A 71 1.06 -1.83 3.84
CA ARG A 71 -0.24 -1.63 4.51
C ARG A 71 -0.12 -0.78 5.76
N LYS A 72 0.87 -1.08 6.62
CA LYS A 72 1.14 -0.29 7.81
C LYS A 72 1.42 1.18 7.48
N LYS A 73 2.18 1.43 6.41
CA LYS A 73 2.53 2.78 5.98
C LYS A 73 1.37 3.55 5.36
N TYR A 74 0.57 2.91 4.51
CA TYR A 74 -0.39 3.60 3.65
C TYR A 74 -1.86 3.39 4.03
N CYS A 75 -2.19 2.29 4.70
CA CYS A 75 -3.56 1.94 5.08
C CYS A 75 -3.82 2.21 6.57
N GLU A 76 -2.88 1.92 7.47
CA GLU A 76 -3.10 2.14 8.91
C GLU A 76 -3.06 3.62 9.31
N VAL A 77 -2.31 4.46 8.57
CA VAL A 77 -2.28 5.92 8.80
C VAL A 77 -3.67 6.55 8.60
N LEU A 78 -4.54 5.94 7.79
CA LEU A 78 -5.92 6.41 7.58
C LEU A 78 -6.81 6.19 8.82
N HIS A 79 -6.43 5.32 9.76
CA HIS A 79 -7.21 5.07 10.99
C HIS A 79 -6.78 5.97 12.16
N ALA A 80 -5.66 6.69 12.05
CA ALA A 80 -5.22 7.63 13.10
C ALA A 80 -5.93 8.99 13.03
N GLY A 81 -6.79 9.22 12.03
CA GLY A 81 -7.54 10.46 11.82
C GLY A 81 -8.96 10.49 12.39
N GLU A 82 -9.45 9.39 12.96
CA GLU A 82 -10.81 9.30 13.51
C GLU A 82 -10.80 9.12 15.04
N VAL A 83 -10.08 9.99 15.75
CA VAL A 83 -10.34 10.24 17.18
C VAL A 83 -11.09 11.57 17.29
N ILE A 84 -12.39 11.48 17.05
CA ILE A 84 -13.33 12.57 17.32
C ILE A 84 -13.52 12.65 18.84
N THR A 85 -13.32 13.84 19.39
CA THR A 85 -13.52 14.24 20.78
C THR A 85 -14.91 13.89 21.34
N THR A 86 -14.99 13.29 22.53
CA THR A 86 -16.14 13.44 23.45
C THR A 86 -15.73 13.34 24.93
N GLU A 87 -15.72 14.51 25.59
CA GLU A 87 -16.21 14.78 26.95
C GLU A 87 -15.69 13.99 28.16
N THR A 88 -14.64 14.51 28.82
CA THR A 88 -14.43 14.26 30.26
C THR A 88 -15.33 15.20 31.07
N SER A 89 -16.55 14.74 31.36
CA SER A 89 -17.41 15.36 32.37
C SER A 89 -16.83 15.07 33.76
N LYS A 90 -16.13 16.05 34.33
CA LYS A 90 -15.59 16.00 35.69
C LYS A 90 -16.70 16.37 36.67
N ALA A 91 -17.32 15.38 37.29
CA ALA A 91 -18.02 15.57 38.56
C ALA A 91 -17.05 15.22 39.70
N PRO A 92 -16.95 16.06 40.74
CA PRO A 92 -16.64 15.58 42.07
C PRO A 92 -17.81 15.88 43.03
N VAL A 93 -18.19 14.82 43.73
CA VAL A 93 -18.91 14.83 45.02
C VAL A 93 -18.04 15.47 46.10
#